data_AF-A0A506RKC5-F1
#
_entry.id   AF-A0A506RKC5-F1
#
_cell.length_a   1.000
_cell.length_b   1.000
_cell.length_c   1.000
_cell.angle_alpha   90.00
_cell.angle_beta   90.00
_cell.angle_gamma   90.00
#
_symmetry.space_group_name_H-M   'P 1'
#
loop_
_entity.id
_entity.type
_entity.pdbx_description
1 polymer ?
#
loop_
_entity_poly.entity_id
_entity_poly.type
_entity_poly.pdbx_seq_one_letter_code
_entity_poly.pdbx_strand_id
1 'polypeptide(L)'
;MAHQEQLSNGLNVVSFKQAAEDFGAVFVVPTPAVDSSGIAHLVEHLVFRTSTRYPARHTLFAANSLLPLKMNASSHNGFSYFYAVSPNKQILIQAVDYLLAGIQQREYNDDDIRRERDGVIARELAMYEATGEYQQKMAIWRGDRAPDCYHHWGGYCDTISQLRASDVAGYKAQYYQAGQITLLLSGIAANDLLPQASEPFQASDLTYTPRQHQFRADTLQDDCIFSWWLPECYLDGLLSAKARLRGLLNKYNMKVVVEDSANYQQKFAFRIIGRPGQLIAAQQALIDEVKFLRIVPKQHLFFESKYPESINSLLAWYHGQQPLNRKVVALTQALALTPVITSLKPLPKPIVRLVSRAQPQHPDCEFVNVAAGHAALTLPNKLPPRVAALAEQRQAGQTFLCNQHDWIYWLALNNTAQPYAEIARALLEKEQFWLPRISGKCYAMGVQLTDNTLICYGVMDDEPHRREQEIQQLVNPDSIS
;
A
#
# COMPACT_ATOMS: atom_id res chain seq x y z
N MET A 1 2.95 -29.32 3.93
CA MET A 1 1.52 -29.66 3.73
C MET A 1 0.68 -28.54 4.33
N ALA A 2 -0.30 -28.05 3.58
CA ALA A 2 -1.24 -27.02 4.02
C ALA A 2 -2.43 -27.67 4.74
N HIS A 3 -2.87 -27.09 5.86
CA HIS A 3 -4.12 -27.41 6.52
C HIS A 3 -5.12 -26.29 6.21
N GLN A 4 -6.29 -26.64 5.66
CA GLN A 4 -7.33 -25.68 5.29
C GLN A 4 -8.56 -25.93 6.15
N GLU A 5 -9.12 -24.86 6.71
CA GLU A 5 -10.38 -24.89 7.45
C GLU A 5 -11.11 -23.55 7.31
N GLN A 6 -12.40 -23.55 7.64
CA GLN A 6 -13.21 -22.34 7.69
C GLN A 6 -13.67 -22.13 9.13
N LEU A 7 -13.41 -20.94 9.68
CA LEU A 7 -13.87 -20.59 11.02
C LEU A 7 -15.39 -20.43 11.06
N SER A 8 -15.97 -20.43 12.26
CA SER A 8 -17.43 -20.32 12.46
C SER A 8 -18.06 -19.04 11.90
N ASN A 9 -17.28 -17.97 11.76
CA ASN A 9 -17.69 -16.71 11.13
C ASN A 9 -17.55 -16.69 9.59
N GLY A 10 -17.09 -17.79 8.98
CA GLY A 10 -16.88 -17.93 7.55
C GLY A 10 -15.47 -17.57 7.05
N LEU A 11 -14.57 -17.08 7.91
CA LEU A 11 -13.19 -16.76 7.50
C LEU A 11 -12.45 -18.03 7.06
N ASN A 12 -11.86 -18.01 5.86
CA ASN A 12 -11.05 -19.13 5.37
C ASN A 12 -9.64 -19.03 5.97
N VAL A 13 -9.12 -20.11 6.55
CA VAL A 13 -7.78 -20.16 7.15
C VAL A 13 -6.98 -21.28 6.52
N VAL A 14 -5.76 -20.95 6.09
CA VAL A 14 -4.80 -21.92 5.56
C VAL A 14 -3.51 -21.85 6.36
N SER A 15 -3.19 -22.94 7.05
CA SER A 15 -2.01 -23.04 7.91
C SER A 15 -0.93 -23.90 7.26
N PHE A 16 0.29 -23.40 7.26
CA PHE A 16 1.49 -24.09 6.78
C PHE A 16 2.43 -24.34 7.96
N LYS A 17 3.12 -25.49 7.94
CA LYS A 17 4.29 -25.68 8.81
C LYS A 17 5.33 -24.61 8.47
N GLN A 18 5.98 -24.06 9.49
CA GLN A 18 6.98 -23.01 9.34
C GLN A 18 8.11 -23.49 8.43
N ALA A 19 8.31 -22.82 7.30
CA ALA A 19 9.40 -23.09 6.37
C ALA A 19 10.53 -22.05 6.43
N ALA A 20 10.25 -20.88 6.99
CA ALA A 20 11.17 -19.73 7.10
C ALA A 20 11.57 -19.45 8.56
N GLU A 21 12.60 -18.63 8.77
CA GLU A 21 13.09 -18.29 10.11
C GLU A 21 12.01 -17.61 10.98
N ASP A 22 11.14 -16.80 10.39
CA ASP A 22 10.05 -16.09 11.08
C ASP A 22 8.68 -16.76 10.90
N PHE A 23 7.81 -16.58 11.89
CA PHE A 23 6.38 -16.81 11.73
C PHE A 23 5.77 -15.73 10.84
N GLY A 24 4.74 -16.07 10.06
CA GLY A 24 4.10 -15.12 9.16
C GLY A 24 2.60 -15.29 9.06
N ALA A 25 1.89 -14.19 8.86
CA ALA A 25 0.46 -14.17 8.60
C ALA A 25 0.13 -13.14 7.53
N VAL A 26 -0.77 -13.46 6.62
CA VAL A 26 -1.31 -12.51 5.64
C VAL A 26 -2.80 -12.75 5.40
N PHE A 27 -3.58 -11.69 5.51
CA PHE A 27 -4.96 -11.65 5.02
C PHE A 27 -4.96 -11.25 3.56
N VAL A 28 -5.54 -12.09 2.72
CA VAL A 28 -5.89 -11.76 1.33
C VAL A 28 -7.34 -11.32 1.32
N VAL A 29 -7.56 -10.02 1.08
CA VAL A 29 -8.89 -9.41 1.06
C VAL A 29 -9.21 -9.01 -0.39
N PRO A 30 -10.30 -9.50 -1.00
CA PRO A 30 -10.71 -9.05 -2.32
C PRO A 30 -11.18 -7.59 -2.26
N THR A 31 -10.44 -6.69 -2.90
CA THR A 31 -10.69 -5.24 -2.91
C THR A 31 -10.53 -4.71 -4.34
N PRO A 32 -11.54 -4.91 -5.20
CA PRO A 32 -11.45 -4.48 -6.58
C PRO A 32 -11.36 -2.95 -6.68
N ALA A 33 -10.49 -2.48 -7.57
CA ALA A 33 -10.46 -1.09 -7.99
C ALA A 33 -11.52 -0.89 -9.08
N VAL A 34 -12.73 -0.55 -8.65
CA VAL A 34 -13.90 -0.33 -9.54
C VAL A 34 -14.01 1.10 -10.07
N ASP A 35 -13.17 2.01 -9.56
CA ASP A 35 -12.96 3.36 -10.05
C ASP A 35 -11.59 3.88 -9.62
N SER A 36 -11.22 5.09 -10.07
CA SER A 36 -9.97 5.76 -9.68
C SER A 36 -10.13 6.72 -8.51
N SER A 37 -11.08 6.46 -7.60
CA SER A 37 -11.31 7.31 -6.42
C SER A 37 -10.23 7.15 -5.35
N GLY A 38 -9.57 6.00 -5.29
CA GLY A 38 -8.66 5.64 -4.20
C GLY A 38 -9.34 5.03 -2.98
N ILE A 39 -10.60 4.57 -3.09
CA ILE A 39 -11.35 4.01 -1.96
C ILE A 39 -10.66 2.79 -1.33
N ALA A 40 -10.08 1.89 -2.14
CA ALA A 40 -9.35 0.73 -1.64
C ALA A 40 -8.14 1.15 -0.79
N HIS A 41 -7.39 2.16 -1.28
CA HIS A 41 -6.23 2.72 -0.60
C HIS A 41 -6.62 3.42 0.73
N LEU A 42 -7.69 4.21 0.72
CA LEU A 42 -8.20 4.83 1.94
C LEU A 42 -8.62 3.80 2.99
N VAL A 43 -9.34 2.75 2.56
CA VAL A 43 -9.77 1.68 3.47
C VAL A 43 -8.57 0.90 4.02
N GLU A 44 -7.54 0.64 3.20
CA GLU A 44 -6.28 0.03 3.66
C GLU A 44 -5.67 0.80 4.83
N HIS A 45 -5.58 2.13 4.71
CA HIS A 45 -5.07 2.98 5.78
C HIS A 45 -5.95 2.93 7.04
N LEU A 46 -7.27 2.92 6.86
CA LEU A 46 -8.23 2.92 7.96
C LEU A 46 -8.24 1.61 8.75
N VAL A 47 -7.93 0.47 8.13
CA VAL A 47 -7.75 -0.82 8.83
C VAL A 47 -6.71 -0.71 9.95
N PHE A 48 -5.67 0.11 9.78
CA PHE A 48 -4.66 0.35 10.81
C PHE A 48 -4.96 1.52 11.73
N ARG A 49 -6.03 2.28 11.47
CA ARG A 49 -6.28 3.53 12.16
C ARG A 49 -6.89 3.28 13.53
N THR A 50 -8.06 2.67 13.55
CA THR A 50 -8.80 2.37 14.78
C THR A 50 -9.72 1.18 14.54
N SER A 51 -10.06 0.48 15.62
CA SER A 51 -11.19 -0.44 15.68
C SER A 51 -11.84 -0.34 17.05
N THR A 52 -13.02 -0.93 17.19
CA THR A 52 -13.70 -1.01 18.50
C THR A 52 -12.81 -1.67 19.57
N ARG A 53 -12.02 -2.67 19.17
CA ARG A 53 -11.10 -3.40 20.07
C ARG A 53 -9.76 -2.68 20.28
N TYR A 54 -9.29 -1.93 19.29
CA TYR A 54 -8.03 -1.19 19.34
C TYR A 54 -8.25 0.28 18.94
N PRO A 55 -8.67 1.14 19.87
CA PRO A 55 -9.04 2.53 19.56
C PRO A 55 -7.84 3.48 19.41
N ALA A 56 -6.64 3.09 19.87
CA ALA A 56 -5.47 3.95 19.85
C ALA A 56 -4.91 4.12 18.42
N ARG A 57 -4.93 5.37 17.92
CA ARG A 57 -4.59 5.73 16.53
C ARG A 57 -3.16 5.43 16.11
N HIS A 58 -2.24 5.33 17.07
CA HIS A 58 -0.81 5.14 16.83
C HIS A 58 -0.36 3.69 16.98
N THR A 59 -1.29 2.74 17.21
CA THR A 59 -0.99 1.34 17.52
C THR A 59 -0.04 0.70 16.52
N LEU A 60 -0.30 0.83 15.21
CA LEU A 60 0.58 0.30 14.16
C LEU A 60 2.02 0.80 14.30
N PHE A 61 2.20 2.11 14.52
CA PHE A 61 3.51 2.74 14.53
C PHE A 61 4.29 2.40 15.79
N ALA A 62 3.63 2.42 16.95
CA ALA A 62 4.21 2.00 18.22
C ALA A 62 4.64 0.52 18.16
N ALA A 63 3.76 -0.36 17.66
CA ALA A 63 4.06 -1.79 17.56
C ALA A 63 5.23 -2.09 16.62
N ASN A 64 5.26 -1.52 15.41
CA ASN A 64 6.37 -1.67 14.47
C ASN A 64 7.69 -1.06 14.97
N SER A 65 7.62 -0.12 15.92
CA SER A 65 8.82 0.50 16.48
C SER A 65 9.33 -0.22 17.73
N LEU A 66 8.47 -0.87 18.50
CA LEU A 66 8.81 -1.38 19.83
C LEU A 66 8.90 -2.90 19.92
N LEU A 67 8.19 -3.62 19.05
CA LEU A 67 8.11 -5.08 19.10
C LEU A 67 9.00 -5.69 18.00
N PRO A 68 9.50 -6.93 18.18
CA PRO A 68 10.09 -7.72 17.09
C PRO A 68 8.98 -8.14 16.10
N LEU A 69 8.42 -7.18 15.38
CA LEU A 69 7.25 -7.32 14.54
C LEU A 69 7.41 -6.41 13.33
N LYS A 70 7.10 -6.95 12.15
CA LYS A 70 6.89 -6.14 10.95
C LYS A 70 5.47 -6.36 10.47
N MET A 71 4.67 -5.32 10.57
CA MET A 71 3.29 -5.27 10.11
C MET A 71 3.14 -4.19 9.04
N ASN A 72 2.47 -4.51 7.93
CA ASN A 72 2.17 -3.54 6.89
C ASN A 72 1.01 -4.03 6.00
N ALA A 73 0.61 -3.20 5.05
CA ALA A 73 -0.29 -3.62 3.99
C ALA A 73 0.17 -3.14 2.61
N SER A 74 -0.61 -3.56 1.62
CA SER A 74 -0.53 -3.01 0.28
C SER A 74 -1.75 -3.42 -0.53
N SER A 75 -2.30 -2.48 -1.26
CA SER A 75 -3.36 -2.70 -2.24
C SER A 75 -2.77 -2.85 -3.63
N HIS A 76 -3.31 -3.83 -4.36
CA HIS A 76 -3.10 -4.07 -5.77
C HIS A 76 -4.47 -4.11 -6.45
N ASN A 77 -4.49 -4.27 -7.77
CA ASN A 77 -5.75 -4.41 -8.46
C ASN A 77 -6.42 -5.74 -8.11
N GLY A 78 -7.56 -5.66 -7.41
CA GLY A 78 -8.33 -6.83 -7.00
C GLY A 78 -8.12 -7.30 -5.56
N PHE A 79 -7.00 -6.94 -4.92
CA PHE A 79 -6.67 -7.44 -3.57
C PHE A 79 -5.92 -6.41 -2.71
N SER A 80 -6.24 -6.39 -1.41
CA SER A 80 -5.43 -5.78 -0.36
C SER A 80 -4.84 -6.90 0.48
N TYR A 81 -3.54 -6.81 0.74
CA TYR A 81 -2.82 -7.74 1.60
C TYR A 81 -2.47 -7.06 2.91
N PHE A 82 -2.96 -7.58 4.03
CA PHE A 82 -2.59 -7.12 5.37
C PHE A 82 -1.75 -8.20 6.02
N TYR A 83 -0.50 -7.91 6.38
CA TYR A 83 0.43 -8.94 6.82
C TYR A 83 1.22 -8.55 8.06
N ALA A 84 1.66 -9.57 8.78
CA ALA A 84 2.55 -9.47 9.91
C ALA A 84 3.58 -10.62 9.88
N VAL A 85 4.81 -10.32 10.29
CA VAL A 85 5.86 -11.31 10.55
C VAL A 85 6.54 -11.03 11.87
N SER A 86 6.89 -12.09 12.60
CA SER A 86 7.61 -11.99 13.87
C SER A 86 8.39 -13.28 14.12
N PRO A 87 9.59 -13.22 14.74
CA PRO A 87 10.26 -14.39 15.29
C PRO A 87 9.55 -14.95 16.53
N ASN A 88 8.57 -14.24 17.10
CA ASN A 88 7.83 -14.65 18.28
C ASN A 88 6.37 -15.02 17.94
N LYS A 89 6.02 -16.29 18.16
CA LYS A 89 4.67 -16.82 17.87
C LYS A 89 3.55 -16.04 18.59
N GLN A 90 3.73 -15.70 19.87
CA GLN A 90 2.70 -15.02 20.66
C GLN A 90 2.47 -13.58 20.18
N ILE A 91 3.54 -12.87 19.83
CA ILE A 91 3.43 -11.53 19.25
C ILE A 91 2.71 -11.58 17.90
N LEU A 92 2.98 -12.59 17.07
CA LEU A 92 2.27 -12.75 15.80
C LEU A 92 0.77 -13.07 16.00
N ILE A 93 0.40 -13.90 16.98
CA ILE A 93 -1.01 -14.17 17.31
C ILE A 93 -1.74 -12.87 17.68
N GLN A 94 -1.13 -12.03 18.51
CA GLN A 94 -1.69 -10.72 18.87
C GLN A 94 -1.77 -9.77 17.67
N ALA A 95 -0.76 -9.79 16.78
CA ALA A 95 -0.75 -9.00 15.55
C ALA A 95 -1.87 -9.43 14.58
N VAL A 96 -2.13 -10.74 14.45
CA VAL A 96 -3.25 -11.26 13.64
C VAL A 96 -4.58 -10.77 14.17
N ASP A 97 -4.75 -10.76 15.50
CA ASP A 97 -5.97 -10.27 16.13
C ASP A 97 -6.20 -8.77 15.89
N TYR A 98 -5.15 -7.95 16.04
CA TYR A 98 -5.17 -6.52 15.71
C TYR A 98 -5.56 -6.26 14.25
N LEU A 99 -4.93 -6.97 13.30
CA LEU A 99 -5.26 -6.86 11.87
C LEU A 99 -6.71 -7.24 11.60
N LEU A 100 -7.18 -8.34 12.18
CA LEU A 100 -8.55 -8.82 11.99
C LEU A 100 -9.57 -7.82 12.56
N ALA A 101 -9.29 -7.21 13.72
CA ALA A 101 -10.15 -6.17 14.29
C ALA A 101 -10.32 -4.98 13.34
N GLY A 102 -9.22 -4.52 12.73
CA GLY A 102 -9.24 -3.46 11.73
C GLY A 102 -9.97 -3.86 10.44
N ILE A 103 -9.80 -5.09 9.99
CA ILE A 103 -10.51 -5.67 8.84
C ILE A 103 -12.02 -5.72 9.11
N GLN A 104 -12.44 -6.15 10.29
CA GLN A 104 -13.84 -6.23 10.73
C GLN A 104 -14.50 -4.85 10.93
N GLN A 105 -13.73 -3.83 11.33
CA GLN A 105 -14.25 -2.48 11.59
C GLN A 105 -14.84 -1.87 10.32
N ARG A 106 -16.10 -1.42 10.34
CA ARG A 106 -16.77 -0.86 9.16
C ARG A 106 -16.82 0.66 9.09
N GLU A 107 -17.07 1.26 10.24
CA GLU A 107 -17.27 2.70 10.36
C GLU A 107 -16.09 3.32 11.09
N TYR A 108 -15.73 4.53 10.69
CA TYR A 108 -14.62 5.27 11.27
C TYR A 108 -15.08 6.69 11.53
N ASN A 109 -14.44 7.36 12.47
CA ASN A 109 -14.72 8.76 12.75
C ASN A 109 -14.40 9.62 11.50
N ASP A 110 -15.26 10.60 11.18
CA ASP A 110 -15.05 11.52 10.06
C ASP A 110 -13.69 12.25 10.11
N ASP A 111 -13.18 12.50 11.32
CA ASP A 111 -11.87 13.09 11.56
C ASP A 111 -10.72 12.15 11.18
N ASP A 112 -10.84 10.85 11.48
CA ASP A 112 -9.86 9.83 11.09
C ASP A 112 -9.83 9.68 9.56
N ILE A 113 -11.00 9.59 8.94
CA ILE A 113 -11.15 9.53 7.48
C ILE A 113 -10.53 10.77 6.85
N ARG A 114 -10.86 11.96 7.34
CA ARG A 114 -10.33 13.22 6.81
C ARG A 114 -8.81 13.29 6.90
N ARG A 115 -8.21 12.91 8.03
CA ARG A 115 -6.76 12.98 8.24
C ARG A 115 -5.98 12.02 7.35
N GLU A 116 -6.47 10.80 7.18
CA GLU A 116 -5.87 9.86 6.23
C GLU A 116 -6.04 10.34 4.78
N ARG A 117 -7.27 10.72 4.39
CA ARG A 117 -7.62 11.13 3.02
C ARG A 117 -6.91 12.41 2.58
N ASP A 118 -7.07 13.49 3.34
CA ASP A 118 -6.61 14.84 2.95
C ASP A 118 -5.19 15.14 3.40
N GLY A 119 -4.68 14.41 4.39
CA GLY A 119 -3.34 14.60 4.93
C GLY A 119 -2.38 13.54 4.43
N VAL A 120 -2.48 12.33 4.98
CA VAL A 120 -1.47 11.27 4.77
C VAL A 120 -1.41 10.81 3.32
N ILE A 121 -2.53 10.34 2.78
CA ILE A 121 -2.59 9.75 1.45
C ILE A 121 -2.42 10.84 0.38
N ALA A 122 -3.01 12.01 0.59
CA ALA A 122 -2.81 13.14 -0.32
C ALA A 122 -1.32 13.51 -0.47
N ARG A 123 -0.52 13.44 0.60
CA ARG A 123 0.94 13.68 0.53
C ARG A 123 1.68 12.57 -0.20
N GLU A 124 1.31 11.33 0.08
CA GLU A 124 1.86 10.18 -0.62
C GLU A 124 1.66 10.32 -2.12
N LEU A 125 0.40 10.52 -2.53
CA LEU A 125 0.04 10.70 -3.93
C LEU A 125 0.72 11.93 -4.52
N ALA A 126 0.77 13.06 -3.81
CA ALA A 126 1.44 14.26 -4.29
C ALA A 126 2.93 14.05 -4.56
N MET A 127 3.63 13.18 -3.81
CA MET A 127 5.01 12.80 -4.14
C MET A 127 5.09 12.11 -5.48
N TYR A 128 4.24 11.11 -5.72
CA TYR A 128 4.22 10.38 -6.99
C TYR A 128 3.83 11.32 -8.14
N GLU A 129 2.75 12.08 -7.97
CA GLU A 129 2.23 13.06 -8.93
C GLU A 129 3.22 14.19 -9.24
N ALA A 130 4.20 14.49 -8.37
CA ALA A 130 5.24 15.47 -8.68
C ALA A 130 6.29 14.94 -9.69
N THR A 131 6.37 13.63 -9.93
CA THR A 131 7.36 13.03 -10.83
C THR A 131 6.90 13.02 -12.28
N GLY A 132 7.81 13.30 -13.21
CA GLY A 132 7.52 13.33 -14.64
C GLY A 132 7.09 11.96 -15.22
N GLU A 133 7.65 10.86 -14.70
CA GLU A 133 7.27 9.50 -15.13
C GLU A 133 5.83 9.18 -14.73
N TYR A 134 5.45 9.47 -13.49
CA TYR A 134 4.10 9.19 -13.01
C TYR A 134 3.06 10.09 -13.69
N GLN A 135 3.38 11.37 -13.95
CA GLN A 135 2.52 12.27 -14.73
C GLN A 135 2.20 11.71 -16.13
N GLN A 136 3.18 11.09 -16.80
CA GLN A 136 2.95 10.43 -18.09
C GLN A 136 2.01 9.21 -17.95
N LYS A 137 2.21 8.38 -16.92
CA LYS A 137 1.31 7.24 -16.63
C LYS A 137 -0.12 7.70 -16.32
N MET A 138 -0.27 8.72 -15.47
CA MET A 138 -1.57 9.31 -15.16
C MET A 138 -2.29 9.84 -16.39
N ALA A 139 -1.58 10.53 -17.29
CA ALA A 139 -2.14 11.05 -18.52
C ALA A 139 -2.72 9.93 -19.41
N ILE A 140 -2.06 8.76 -19.43
CA ILE A 140 -2.55 7.56 -20.11
C ILE A 140 -3.78 7.00 -19.40
N TRP A 141 -3.69 6.73 -18.10
CA TRP A 141 -4.76 6.08 -17.34
C TRP A 141 -6.05 6.90 -17.32
N ARG A 142 -5.94 8.22 -17.15
CA ARG A 142 -7.11 9.12 -17.16
C ARG A 142 -7.69 9.35 -18.55
N GLY A 143 -6.88 9.17 -19.60
CA GLY A 143 -7.33 9.24 -20.98
C GLY A 143 -8.03 7.95 -21.44
N ASP A 144 -7.74 6.81 -20.82
CA ASP A 144 -8.29 5.51 -21.18
C ASP A 144 -9.81 5.44 -20.90
N ARG A 145 -10.56 4.98 -21.91
CA ARG A 145 -12.03 4.88 -21.88
C ARG A 145 -12.51 3.48 -22.25
N ALA A 146 -11.60 2.51 -22.32
CA ALA A 146 -11.99 1.14 -22.59
C ALA A 146 -12.94 0.63 -21.49
N PRO A 147 -13.88 -0.28 -21.81
CA PRO A 147 -14.69 -0.95 -20.78
C PRO A 147 -13.85 -1.67 -19.73
N ASP A 148 -12.68 -2.18 -20.14
CA ASP A 148 -11.71 -2.86 -19.30
C ASP A 148 -10.66 -1.90 -18.69
N CYS A 149 -10.90 -0.58 -18.72
CA CYS A 149 -9.86 0.40 -18.38
C CYS A 149 -9.24 0.17 -16.99
N TYR A 150 -7.98 0.58 -16.85
CA TYR A 150 -7.28 0.51 -15.58
C TYR A 150 -7.86 1.57 -14.65
N HIS A 151 -8.37 1.12 -13.52
CA HIS A 151 -8.72 1.98 -12.40
C HIS A 151 -7.56 2.04 -11.42
N HIS A 152 -7.07 3.26 -11.15
CA HIS A 152 -5.93 3.46 -10.26
C HIS A 152 -6.38 3.26 -8.82
N TRP A 153 -6.00 2.12 -8.22
CA TRP A 153 -6.42 1.71 -6.88
C TRP A 153 -5.96 2.70 -5.79
N GLY A 154 -4.82 3.35 -6.00
CA GLY A 154 -4.28 4.39 -5.11
C GLY A 154 -5.10 5.67 -5.12
N GLY A 155 -5.93 5.88 -6.14
CA GLY A 155 -6.61 7.15 -6.40
C GLY A 155 -5.65 8.25 -6.85
N TYR A 156 -6.14 9.48 -6.83
CA TYR A 156 -5.37 10.67 -7.12
C TYR A 156 -5.72 11.77 -6.12
N CYS A 157 -4.87 12.80 -5.99
CA CYS A 157 -5.10 13.89 -5.04
C CYS A 157 -6.49 14.55 -5.21
N ASP A 158 -6.94 14.77 -6.44
CA ASP A 158 -8.23 15.38 -6.75
C ASP A 158 -9.43 14.44 -6.58
N THR A 159 -9.27 13.13 -6.80
CA THR A 159 -10.36 12.15 -6.67
C THR A 159 -10.54 11.64 -5.24
N ILE A 160 -9.45 11.40 -4.52
CA ILE A 160 -9.50 10.89 -3.15
C ILE A 160 -10.18 11.86 -2.19
N SER A 161 -9.97 13.17 -2.40
CA SER A 161 -10.58 14.24 -1.60
C SER A 161 -12.12 14.27 -1.63
N GLN A 162 -12.74 13.51 -2.55
CA GLN A 162 -14.20 13.44 -2.74
C GLN A 162 -14.86 12.30 -1.97
N LEU A 163 -14.07 11.35 -1.44
CA LEU A 163 -14.55 10.20 -0.68
C LEU A 163 -15.17 10.63 0.66
N ARG A 164 -16.24 9.96 1.06
CA ARG A 164 -17.01 10.22 2.29
C ARG A 164 -17.06 8.99 3.20
N ALA A 165 -17.49 9.17 4.45
CA ALA A 165 -17.68 8.05 5.38
C ALA A 165 -18.65 6.98 4.84
N SER A 166 -19.72 7.39 4.15
CA SER A 166 -20.64 6.47 3.49
C SER A 166 -19.97 5.61 2.42
N ASP A 167 -18.98 6.14 1.72
CA ASP A 167 -18.23 5.40 0.70
C ASP A 167 -17.38 4.31 1.34
N VAL A 168 -16.70 4.65 2.45
CA VAL A 168 -15.92 3.71 3.26
C VAL A 168 -16.81 2.60 3.81
N ALA A 169 -17.92 2.95 4.45
CA ALA A 169 -18.86 1.99 5.01
C ALA A 169 -19.45 1.07 3.92
N GLY A 170 -19.86 1.62 2.77
CA GLY A 170 -20.37 0.84 1.64
C GLY A 170 -19.30 -0.07 1.01
N TYR A 171 -18.06 0.39 0.88
CA TYR A 171 -16.97 -0.43 0.31
C TYR A 171 -16.61 -1.59 1.23
N LYS A 172 -16.49 -1.33 2.54
CA LYS A 172 -16.25 -2.39 3.52
C LYS A 172 -17.42 -3.36 3.62
N ALA A 173 -18.65 -2.86 3.65
CA ALA A 173 -19.85 -3.72 3.64
C ALA A 173 -19.90 -4.60 2.39
N GLN A 174 -19.48 -4.11 1.23
CA GLN A 174 -19.54 -4.91 0.01
C GLN A 174 -18.40 -5.93 -0.11
N TYR A 175 -17.18 -5.57 0.27
CA TYR A 175 -15.98 -6.35 -0.08
C TYR A 175 -15.27 -7.02 1.11
N TYR A 176 -15.44 -6.52 2.34
CA TYR A 176 -14.82 -7.09 3.55
C TYR A 176 -15.74 -8.14 4.17
N GLN A 177 -15.99 -9.21 3.42
CA GLN A 177 -16.86 -10.33 3.82
C GLN A 177 -16.02 -11.52 4.25
N ALA A 178 -16.26 -12.07 5.45
CA ALA A 178 -15.46 -13.15 6.02
C ALA A 178 -15.27 -14.33 5.04
N GLY A 179 -16.35 -14.79 4.41
CA GLY A 179 -16.34 -15.89 3.43
C GLY A 179 -15.49 -15.66 2.18
N GLN A 180 -15.13 -14.41 1.89
CA GLN A 180 -14.30 -14.02 0.75
C GLN A 180 -12.84 -13.74 1.15
N ILE A 181 -12.56 -13.64 2.45
CA ILE A 181 -11.22 -13.36 2.98
C ILE A 181 -10.52 -14.69 3.25
N THR A 182 -9.23 -14.75 2.92
CA THR A 182 -8.37 -15.88 3.25
C THR A 182 -7.23 -15.41 4.15
N LEU A 183 -7.11 -15.99 5.35
CA LEU A 183 -5.96 -15.84 6.22
C LEU A 183 -4.97 -16.98 5.96
N LEU A 184 -3.78 -16.63 5.50
CA LEU A 184 -2.68 -17.57 5.30
C LEU A 184 -1.71 -17.45 6.47
N LEU A 185 -1.33 -18.58 7.06
CA LEU A 185 -0.49 -18.65 8.26
C LEU A 185 0.75 -19.54 8.00
N SER A 186 1.92 -19.09 8.44
CA SER A 186 3.17 -19.85 8.45
C SER A 186 3.64 -20.04 9.89
N GLY A 187 3.66 -21.30 10.36
CA GLY A 187 4.08 -21.66 11.71
C GLY A 187 3.05 -21.46 12.81
N ILE A 188 1.83 -21.04 12.45
CA ILE A 188 0.67 -20.91 13.33
C ILE A 188 -0.46 -21.75 12.75
N ALA A 189 -1.21 -22.44 13.60
CA ALA A 189 -2.42 -23.16 13.24
C ALA A 189 -3.66 -22.35 13.64
N ALA A 190 -4.82 -22.61 13.02
CA ALA A 190 -6.02 -21.83 13.30
C ALA A 190 -6.49 -21.92 14.76
N ASN A 191 -6.25 -23.06 15.42
CA ASN A 191 -6.55 -23.26 16.84
C ASN A 191 -5.62 -22.49 17.80
N ASP A 192 -4.52 -21.93 17.31
CA ASP A 192 -3.68 -21.01 18.08
C ASP A 192 -4.25 -19.58 18.09
N LEU A 193 -5.17 -19.24 17.19
CA LEU A 193 -5.75 -17.90 17.10
C LEU A 193 -6.57 -17.58 18.35
N LEU A 194 -6.63 -16.29 18.70
CA LEU A 194 -7.45 -15.84 19.83
C LEU A 194 -8.95 -16.12 19.54
N PRO A 195 -9.78 -16.35 20.58
CA PRO A 195 -11.21 -16.62 20.41
C PRO A 195 -11.95 -15.57 19.57
N GLN A 196 -11.51 -14.30 19.66
CA GLN A 196 -12.03 -13.16 18.90
C GLN A 196 -11.92 -13.36 17.38
N ALA A 197 -11.02 -14.23 16.90
CA ALA A 197 -10.91 -14.56 15.49
C ALA A 197 -12.17 -15.22 14.90
N SER A 198 -13.01 -15.78 15.77
CA SER A 198 -14.30 -16.38 15.40
C SER A 198 -15.49 -15.43 15.58
N GLU A 199 -15.28 -14.16 15.99
CA GLU A 199 -16.36 -13.20 16.11
C GLU A 199 -17.00 -12.90 14.74
N PRO A 200 -18.33 -12.74 14.67
CA PRO A 200 -19.03 -12.51 13.41
C PRO A 200 -18.65 -11.15 12.83
N PHE A 201 -18.45 -11.13 11.51
CA PHE A 201 -18.44 -9.86 10.78
C PHE A 201 -19.86 -9.27 10.86
N GLN A 202 -19.98 -7.97 11.06
CA GLN A 202 -21.28 -7.31 11.03
C GLN A 202 -21.97 -7.61 9.68
N ALA A 203 -23.30 -7.70 9.62
CA ALA A 203 -24.04 -7.79 8.34
C ALA A 203 -24.46 -6.39 7.89
N SER A 204 -24.50 -6.12 6.58
CA SER A 204 -24.98 -4.84 6.04
C SER A 204 -25.27 -4.98 4.55
N ASP A 205 -26.32 -4.31 4.10
CA ASP A 205 -26.73 -4.23 2.69
C ASP A 205 -26.19 -2.96 2.01
N LEU A 206 -25.34 -2.18 2.68
CA LEU A 206 -24.68 -1.03 2.07
C LEU A 206 -23.74 -1.47 0.95
N THR A 207 -23.80 -0.76 -0.17
CA THR A 207 -22.95 -1.02 -1.33
C THR A 207 -22.21 0.24 -1.73
N TYR A 208 -20.95 0.09 -2.15
CA TYR A 208 -20.19 1.17 -2.73
C TYR A 208 -20.69 1.46 -4.16
N THR A 209 -20.92 2.74 -4.46
CA THR A 209 -21.25 3.17 -5.82
C THR A 209 -20.00 3.75 -6.48
N PRO A 210 -19.49 3.12 -7.55
CA PRO A 210 -18.31 3.62 -8.25
C PRO A 210 -18.50 5.04 -8.76
N ARG A 211 -17.49 5.89 -8.56
CA ARG A 211 -17.48 7.28 -8.98
C ARG A 211 -17.05 7.39 -10.44
N GLN A 212 -17.88 8.06 -11.23
CA GLN A 212 -17.52 8.38 -12.62
C GLN A 212 -16.58 9.59 -12.65
N HIS A 213 -15.32 9.35 -12.98
CA HIS A 213 -14.36 10.40 -13.24
C HIS A 213 -14.20 10.60 -14.74
N GLN A 214 -14.94 11.58 -15.31
CA GLN A 214 -14.81 11.92 -16.73
C GLN A 214 -13.72 12.96 -16.94
N PHE A 215 -12.58 12.52 -17.47
CA PHE A 215 -11.54 13.43 -17.94
C PHE A 215 -11.76 13.70 -19.44
N ARG A 216 -12.36 14.86 -19.77
CA ARG A 216 -12.56 15.28 -21.17
C ARG A 216 -11.29 15.92 -21.73
N ALA A 217 -10.90 15.56 -22.95
CA ALA A 217 -9.86 16.25 -23.71
C ALA A 217 -10.54 17.22 -24.68
N ASP A 218 -9.99 18.41 -24.83
CA ASP A 218 -10.61 19.47 -25.64
C ASP A 218 -10.16 19.44 -27.11
N THR A 219 -9.13 18.66 -27.47
CA THR A 219 -8.64 18.54 -28.85
C THR A 219 -8.00 17.18 -29.15
N LEU A 220 -8.19 16.69 -30.39
CA LEU A 220 -7.54 15.47 -30.96
C LEU A 220 -6.23 15.80 -31.70
N GLN A 221 -5.59 16.93 -31.42
CA GLN A 221 -4.43 17.42 -32.18
C GLN A 221 -3.08 16.78 -31.76
N ASP A 222 -3.06 16.00 -30.67
CA ASP A 222 -1.85 15.37 -30.10
C ASP A 222 -1.77 13.85 -30.37
N ASP A 223 -0.64 13.23 -29.98
CA ASP A 223 -0.43 11.78 -30.05
C ASP A 223 -1.62 10.99 -29.46
N CYS A 224 -2.09 10.00 -30.22
CA CYS A 224 -3.17 9.10 -29.81
C CYS A 224 -2.59 7.90 -29.06
N ILE A 225 -3.39 7.36 -28.14
CA ILE A 225 -3.13 6.13 -27.41
C ILE A 225 -3.99 5.03 -28.04
N PHE A 226 -3.34 3.98 -28.52
CA PHE A 226 -3.95 2.79 -29.08
C PHE A 226 -3.81 1.66 -28.07
N SER A 227 -4.92 1.22 -27.47
CA SER A 227 -4.91 0.26 -26.37
C SER A 227 -5.53 -1.08 -26.75
N TRP A 228 -4.83 -2.17 -26.42
CA TRP A 228 -5.36 -3.53 -26.38
C TRP A 228 -5.39 -4.02 -24.93
N TRP A 229 -6.55 -4.50 -24.51
CA TRP A 229 -6.75 -5.11 -23.20
C TRP A 229 -6.57 -6.62 -23.32
N LEU A 230 -5.40 -7.10 -22.88
CA LEU A 230 -4.94 -8.46 -23.09
C LEU A 230 -5.04 -9.27 -21.77
N PRO A 231 -5.32 -10.58 -21.83
CA PRO A 231 -5.28 -11.44 -20.65
C PRO A 231 -3.92 -11.43 -19.94
N GLU A 232 -3.92 -11.34 -18.61
CA GLU A 232 -2.73 -11.28 -17.74
C GLU A 232 -1.70 -12.39 -17.99
N CYS A 233 -2.13 -13.55 -18.48
CA CYS A 233 -1.22 -14.66 -18.82
C CYS A 233 -0.16 -14.32 -19.90
N TYR A 234 -0.32 -13.20 -20.63
CA TYR A 234 0.67 -12.71 -21.61
C TYR A 234 1.62 -11.65 -21.05
N LEU A 235 1.39 -11.16 -19.83
CA LEU A 235 2.07 -10.02 -19.22
C LEU A 235 3.59 -10.22 -19.15
N ASP A 236 4.04 -11.29 -18.49
CA ASP A 236 5.47 -11.57 -18.29
C ASP A 236 6.23 -11.70 -19.62
N GLY A 237 5.59 -12.31 -20.63
CA GLY A 237 6.17 -12.47 -21.97
C GLY A 237 6.37 -11.13 -22.68
N LEU A 238 5.39 -10.24 -22.58
CA LEU A 238 5.46 -8.90 -23.17
C LEU A 238 6.39 -7.95 -22.39
N LEU A 239 6.42 -8.04 -21.06
CA LEU A 239 7.38 -7.31 -20.23
C LEU A 239 8.82 -7.73 -20.55
N SER A 240 9.07 -9.04 -20.68
CA SER A 240 10.39 -9.57 -21.07
C SER A 240 10.82 -9.10 -22.47
N ALA A 241 9.87 -8.87 -23.37
CA ALA A 241 10.12 -8.39 -24.73
C ALA A 241 10.16 -6.85 -24.86
N LYS A 242 9.89 -6.09 -23.79
CA LYS A 242 9.64 -4.63 -23.82
C LYS A 242 10.73 -3.83 -24.56
N ALA A 243 12.01 -4.13 -24.31
CA ALA A 243 13.12 -3.41 -24.95
C ALA A 243 13.16 -3.62 -26.48
N ARG A 244 12.86 -4.85 -26.92
CA ARG A 244 12.82 -5.21 -28.34
C ARG A 244 11.62 -4.58 -29.04
N LEU A 245 10.44 -4.64 -28.41
CA LEU A 245 9.23 -3.99 -28.91
C LEU A 245 9.41 -2.47 -29.03
N ARG A 246 10.11 -1.85 -28.06
CA ARG A 246 10.46 -0.43 -28.12
C ARG A 246 11.36 -0.12 -29.31
N GLY A 247 12.40 -0.92 -29.53
CA GLY A 247 13.29 -0.76 -30.69
C GLY A 247 12.54 -0.89 -32.03
N LEU A 248 11.55 -1.77 -32.10
CA LEU A 248 10.68 -1.93 -33.27
C LEU A 248 9.83 -0.68 -33.53
N LEU A 249 9.06 -0.22 -32.53
CA LEU A 249 8.10 0.88 -32.71
C LEU A 249 8.76 2.25 -32.90
N ASN A 250 10.00 2.42 -32.44
CA ASN A 250 10.78 3.62 -32.73
C ASN A 250 10.91 3.89 -34.24
N LYS A 251 10.93 2.84 -35.09
CA LYS A 251 10.99 2.97 -36.56
C LYS A 251 9.76 3.66 -37.17
N TYR A 252 8.65 3.65 -36.43
CA TYR A 252 7.37 4.24 -36.81
C TYR A 252 7.10 5.55 -36.06
N ASN A 253 8.10 6.09 -35.34
CA ASN A 253 7.94 7.22 -34.41
C ASN A 253 6.83 6.98 -33.38
N MET A 254 6.70 5.73 -32.91
CA MET A 254 5.70 5.32 -31.93
C MET A 254 6.35 4.79 -30.66
N LYS A 255 5.72 5.04 -29.51
CA LYS A 255 6.15 4.52 -28.21
C LYS A 255 5.32 3.29 -27.85
N VAL A 256 5.97 2.27 -27.29
CA VAL A 256 5.28 1.12 -26.70
C VAL A 256 5.16 1.29 -25.19
N VAL A 257 4.00 0.97 -24.64
CA VAL A 257 3.76 0.88 -23.20
C VAL A 257 3.16 -0.49 -22.91
N VAL A 258 3.83 -1.25 -22.05
CA VAL A 258 3.30 -2.49 -21.47
C VAL A 258 3.03 -2.16 -20.01
N GLU A 259 1.76 -2.12 -19.61
CA GLU A 259 1.43 -2.00 -18.20
C GLU A 259 1.94 -3.20 -17.44
N ASP A 260 2.51 -2.98 -16.27
CA ASP A 260 3.09 -4.00 -15.40
C ASP A 260 2.06 -4.65 -14.46
N SER A 261 0.82 -4.20 -14.52
CA SER A 261 -0.25 -4.60 -13.61
C SER A 261 -1.55 -4.88 -14.37
N ALA A 262 -2.21 -5.98 -14.02
CA ALA A 262 -3.55 -6.29 -14.53
C ALA A 262 -4.64 -5.46 -13.80
N ASN A 263 -5.81 -5.38 -14.42
CA ASN A 263 -7.04 -4.88 -13.83
C ASN A 263 -7.73 -5.98 -12.99
N TYR A 264 -8.81 -5.63 -12.28
CA TYR A 264 -9.55 -6.59 -11.46
C TYR A 264 -10.20 -7.74 -12.26
N GLN A 265 -10.23 -7.65 -13.59
CA GLN A 265 -10.69 -8.71 -14.51
C GLN A 265 -9.53 -9.53 -15.10
N GLN A 266 -8.32 -9.43 -14.53
CA GLN A 266 -7.11 -10.13 -15.01
C GLN A 266 -6.75 -9.80 -16.46
N LYS A 267 -6.95 -8.54 -16.86
CA LYS A 267 -6.48 -8.00 -18.14
C LYS A 267 -5.52 -6.85 -17.90
N PHE A 268 -4.46 -6.73 -18.68
CA PHE A 268 -3.56 -5.57 -18.65
C PHE A 268 -3.61 -4.85 -20.00
N ALA A 269 -3.18 -3.59 -20.00
CA ALA A 269 -3.15 -2.81 -21.22
C ALA A 269 -1.79 -2.90 -21.89
N PHE A 270 -1.81 -3.29 -23.16
CA PHE A 270 -0.73 -3.12 -24.10
C PHE A 270 -1.04 -1.92 -25.00
N ARG A 271 -0.16 -0.93 -25.05
CA ARG A 271 -0.44 0.34 -25.74
C ARG A 271 0.65 0.77 -26.68
N ILE A 272 0.22 1.43 -27.75
CA ILE A 272 1.07 2.18 -28.66
C ILE A 272 0.65 3.65 -28.59
N ILE A 273 1.62 4.56 -28.56
CA ILE A 273 1.38 6.00 -28.50
C ILE A 273 2.07 6.66 -29.69
N GLY A 274 1.31 7.42 -30.48
CA GLY A 274 1.83 8.17 -31.62
C GLY A 274 0.74 8.64 -32.58
N ARG A 275 1.15 9.04 -33.79
CA ARG A 275 0.22 9.55 -34.81
C ARG A 275 -0.57 8.43 -35.52
N PRO A 276 -1.88 8.60 -35.76
CA PRO A 276 -2.72 7.56 -36.39
C PRO A 276 -2.22 7.07 -37.75
N GLY A 277 -1.56 7.93 -38.54
CA GLY A 277 -1.11 7.59 -39.90
C GLY A 277 -0.11 6.44 -40.00
N GLN A 278 0.57 6.07 -38.90
CA GLN A 278 1.52 4.95 -38.87
C GLN A 278 0.95 3.68 -38.20
N LEU A 279 -0.29 3.73 -37.69
CA LEU A 279 -0.86 2.67 -36.85
C LEU A 279 -0.90 1.31 -37.55
N ILE A 280 -1.42 1.25 -38.78
CA ILE A 280 -1.61 -0.03 -39.48
C ILE A 280 -0.28 -0.74 -39.70
N ALA A 281 0.74 -0.01 -40.17
CA ALA A 281 2.07 -0.57 -40.40
C ALA A 281 2.76 -0.97 -39.09
N ALA A 282 2.65 -0.15 -38.04
CA ALA A 282 3.20 -0.46 -36.72
C ALA A 282 2.52 -1.67 -36.06
N GLN A 283 1.20 -1.78 -36.17
CA GLN A 283 0.41 -2.89 -35.64
C GLN A 283 0.76 -4.20 -36.35
N GLN A 284 0.90 -4.20 -37.68
CA GLN A 284 1.31 -5.38 -38.42
C GLN A 284 2.72 -5.84 -38.02
N ALA A 285 3.68 -4.91 -37.94
CA ALA A 285 5.04 -5.21 -37.50
C ALA A 285 5.07 -5.78 -36.07
N LEU A 286 4.22 -5.26 -35.18
CA LEU A 286 4.05 -5.77 -33.81
C LEU A 286 3.56 -7.22 -33.81
N ILE A 287 2.54 -7.53 -34.61
CA ILE A 287 1.98 -8.89 -34.71
C ILE A 287 3.06 -9.87 -35.18
N ASP A 288 3.83 -9.49 -36.20
CA ASP A 288 4.90 -10.31 -36.75
C ASP A 288 6.02 -10.55 -35.72
N GLU A 289 6.38 -9.51 -34.97
CA GLU A 289 7.39 -9.60 -33.92
C GLU A 289 6.94 -10.49 -32.76
N VAL A 290 5.69 -10.33 -32.29
CA VAL A 290 5.13 -11.19 -31.23
C VAL A 290 5.05 -12.64 -31.68
N LYS A 291 4.70 -12.90 -32.95
CA LYS A 291 4.71 -14.23 -33.55
C LYS A 291 6.12 -14.82 -33.57
N PHE A 292 7.12 -14.02 -33.95
CA PHE A 292 8.53 -14.42 -33.94
C PHE A 292 9.02 -14.77 -32.52
N LEU A 293 8.63 -13.98 -31.52
CA LEU A 293 9.00 -14.19 -30.12
C LEU A 293 8.31 -15.39 -29.46
N ARG A 294 7.28 -15.97 -30.09
CA ARG A 294 6.53 -17.12 -29.56
C ARG A 294 6.04 -16.92 -28.13
N ILE A 295 5.51 -15.73 -27.84
CA ILE A 295 4.94 -15.44 -26.51
C ILE A 295 3.70 -16.33 -26.31
N VAL A 296 3.72 -17.14 -25.26
CA VAL A 296 2.65 -18.09 -24.89
C VAL A 296 2.03 -17.72 -23.54
N PRO A 297 0.77 -18.12 -23.27
CA PRO A 297 0.16 -17.96 -21.95
C PRO A 297 0.99 -18.63 -20.86
N LYS A 298 1.27 -17.91 -19.78
CA LYS A 298 1.91 -18.43 -18.57
C LYS A 298 1.13 -18.02 -17.32
N GLN A 299 1.28 -18.80 -16.27
CA GLN A 299 0.80 -18.39 -14.95
C GLN A 299 1.77 -17.35 -14.41
N HIS A 300 1.23 -16.19 -14.03
CA HIS A 300 2.00 -15.14 -13.39
C HIS A 300 2.41 -15.63 -12.00
N LEU A 301 3.71 -15.58 -11.70
CA LEU A 301 4.24 -15.92 -10.39
C LEU A 301 4.23 -14.66 -9.53
N PHE A 302 3.37 -14.62 -8.52
CA PHE A 302 3.31 -13.49 -7.60
C PHE A 302 4.62 -13.39 -6.80
N PHE A 303 5.30 -12.25 -6.92
CA PHE A 303 6.48 -11.93 -6.12
C PHE A 303 6.58 -10.41 -5.97
N GLU A 304 6.89 -9.97 -4.75
CA GLU A 304 7.03 -8.55 -4.47
C GLU A 304 8.18 -8.30 -3.49
N SER A 305 9.14 -7.48 -3.92
CA SER A 305 10.43 -7.28 -3.24
C SER A 305 10.32 -6.65 -1.85
N LYS A 306 9.24 -5.89 -1.59
CA LYS A 306 9.00 -5.25 -0.28
C LYS A 306 8.51 -6.24 0.79
N TYR A 307 7.99 -7.41 0.39
CA TYR A 307 7.49 -8.39 1.34
C TYR A 307 8.60 -9.27 1.91
N PRO A 308 8.49 -9.65 3.20
CA PRO A 308 9.30 -10.73 3.76
C PRO A 308 9.13 -12.04 2.96
N GLU A 309 10.15 -12.89 2.98
CA GLU A 309 10.16 -14.18 2.27
C GLU A 309 8.98 -15.08 2.66
N SER A 310 8.64 -15.12 3.96
CA SER A 310 7.49 -15.88 4.46
C SER A 310 6.17 -15.42 3.84
N ILE A 311 5.98 -14.11 3.68
CA ILE A 311 4.78 -13.52 3.07
C ILE A 311 4.76 -13.79 1.55
N ASN A 312 5.89 -13.61 0.86
CA ASN A 312 6.00 -13.96 -0.56
C ASN A 312 5.66 -15.44 -0.81
N SER A 313 6.11 -16.35 0.04
CA SER A 313 5.83 -17.79 -0.08
C SER A 313 4.34 -18.11 0.09
N LEU A 314 3.67 -17.47 1.07
CA LEU A 314 2.23 -17.63 1.28
C LEU A 314 1.42 -17.10 0.09
N LEU A 315 1.76 -15.90 -0.40
CA LEU A 315 1.04 -15.29 -1.53
C LEU A 315 1.31 -16.01 -2.86
N ALA A 316 2.53 -16.48 -3.09
CA ALA A 316 2.85 -17.30 -4.26
C ALA A 316 2.04 -18.60 -4.27
N TRP A 317 1.85 -19.24 -3.11
CA TRP A 317 0.97 -20.41 -3.01
C TRP A 317 -0.48 -20.06 -3.34
N TYR A 318 -1.01 -18.97 -2.77
CA TYR A 318 -2.41 -18.54 -2.98
C TYR A 318 -2.72 -18.24 -4.45
N HIS A 319 -1.89 -17.43 -5.10
CA HIS A 319 -2.03 -17.11 -6.53
C HIS A 319 -1.73 -18.31 -7.42
N GLY A 320 -0.86 -19.23 -6.96
CA GLY A 320 -0.61 -20.51 -7.61
C GLY A 320 -1.84 -21.41 -7.71
N GLN A 321 -2.82 -21.28 -6.80
CA GLN A 321 -4.07 -22.06 -6.83
C GLN A 321 -5.08 -21.53 -7.85
N GLN A 322 -4.91 -20.30 -8.35
CA GLN A 322 -5.86 -19.72 -9.29
C GLN A 322 -5.76 -20.41 -10.65
N PRO A 323 -6.90 -20.79 -11.28
CA PRO A 323 -6.88 -21.52 -12.53
C PRO A 323 -6.29 -20.67 -13.66
N LEU A 324 -5.28 -21.19 -14.35
CA LEU A 324 -4.80 -20.58 -15.59
C LEU A 324 -5.88 -20.74 -16.67
N ASN A 325 -6.52 -19.65 -17.08
CA ASN A 325 -7.48 -19.70 -18.18
C ASN A 325 -6.72 -19.93 -19.50
N ARG A 326 -6.60 -21.19 -19.93
CA ARG A 326 -5.92 -21.58 -21.18
C ARG A 326 -6.79 -21.36 -22.43
N LYS A 327 -8.08 -21.07 -22.28
CA LYS A 327 -9.00 -20.76 -23.39
C LYS A 327 -8.94 -19.26 -23.74
N VAL A 328 -7.74 -18.72 -23.87
CA VAL A 328 -7.50 -17.34 -24.27
C VAL A 328 -7.26 -17.25 -25.78
N VAL A 329 -7.76 -16.19 -26.40
CA VAL A 329 -7.50 -15.86 -27.81
C VAL A 329 -6.00 -15.70 -28.00
N ALA A 330 -5.47 -16.24 -29.10
CA ALA A 330 -4.04 -16.14 -29.39
C ALA A 330 -3.61 -14.66 -29.43
N LEU A 331 -2.46 -14.35 -28.84
CA LEU A 331 -1.99 -12.96 -28.71
C LEU A 331 -1.95 -12.21 -30.06
N THR A 332 -1.55 -12.88 -31.14
CA THR A 332 -1.56 -12.29 -32.49
C THR A 332 -2.97 -11.96 -32.99
N GLN A 333 -3.97 -12.78 -32.66
CA GLN A 333 -5.37 -12.52 -32.99
C GLN A 333 -5.93 -11.36 -32.15
N ALA A 334 -5.58 -11.31 -30.86
CA ALA A 334 -5.98 -10.21 -29.98
C ALA A 334 -5.42 -8.86 -30.44
N LEU A 335 -4.15 -8.85 -30.87
CA LEU A 335 -3.48 -7.66 -31.40
C LEU A 335 -3.98 -7.26 -32.80
N ALA A 336 -4.62 -8.14 -33.56
CA ALA A 336 -5.20 -7.83 -34.86
C ALA A 336 -6.54 -7.07 -34.75
N LEU A 337 -7.18 -7.10 -33.58
CA LEU A 337 -8.39 -6.33 -33.32
C LEU A 337 -8.11 -4.83 -33.35
N THR A 338 -9.12 -4.04 -33.72
CA THR A 338 -9.04 -2.57 -33.65
C THR A 338 -8.80 -2.12 -32.21
N PRO A 339 -7.72 -1.36 -31.94
CA PRO A 339 -7.45 -0.87 -30.59
C PRO A 339 -8.49 0.16 -30.17
N VAL A 340 -8.68 0.30 -28.86
CA VAL A 340 -9.38 1.46 -28.30
C VAL A 340 -8.50 2.69 -28.48
N ILE A 341 -9.04 3.75 -29.07
CA ILE A 341 -8.33 4.99 -29.37
C ILE A 341 -8.72 6.06 -28.35
N THR A 342 -7.73 6.59 -27.65
CA THR A 342 -7.91 7.71 -26.72
C THR A 342 -6.82 8.76 -26.91
N SER A 343 -6.99 9.94 -26.29
CA SER A 343 -5.99 11.02 -26.32
C SER A 343 -5.18 11.08 -25.02
N LEU A 344 -3.94 11.56 -25.12
CA LEU A 344 -3.15 11.94 -23.95
C LEU A 344 -3.74 13.21 -23.31
N LYS A 345 -3.77 13.26 -21.97
CA LYS A 345 -4.17 14.47 -21.26
C LYS A 345 -3.17 14.83 -20.15
N PRO A 346 -2.38 15.91 -20.30
CA PRO A 346 -1.60 16.44 -19.19
C PRO A 346 -2.52 17.01 -18.11
N LEU A 347 -2.12 16.89 -16.84
CA LEU A 347 -2.95 17.23 -15.69
C LEU A 347 -2.45 18.48 -14.97
N PRO A 348 -3.35 19.22 -14.31
CA PRO A 348 -2.95 20.25 -13.36
C PRO A 348 -2.15 19.63 -12.21
N LYS A 349 -1.31 20.45 -11.58
CA LYS A 349 -0.49 20.03 -10.43
C LYS A 349 -1.39 19.59 -9.24
N PRO A 350 -0.93 18.63 -8.43
CA PRO A 350 -1.66 18.21 -7.23
C PRO A 350 -1.87 19.37 -6.26
N ILE A 351 -3.02 19.37 -5.57
CA ILE A 351 -3.31 20.28 -4.47
C ILE A 351 -3.44 19.43 -3.21
N VAL A 352 -2.49 19.56 -2.29
CA VAL A 352 -2.56 18.97 -0.95
C VAL A 352 -3.23 19.98 -0.03
N ARG A 353 -4.28 19.55 0.69
CA ARG A 353 -4.98 20.41 1.65
C ARG A 353 -4.20 20.43 2.97
N LEU A 354 -4.08 21.61 3.57
CA LEU A 354 -3.54 21.71 4.92
C LEU A 354 -4.56 21.15 5.92
N VAL A 355 -4.12 20.20 6.75
CA VAL A 355 -4.94 19.61 7.81
C VAL A 355 -4.64 20.33 9.13
N SER A 356 -5.66 20.57 9.96
CA SER A 356 -5.47 21.14 11.30
C SER A 356 -4.74 20.15 12.23
N ARG A 357 -4.16 20.66 13.32
CA ARG A 357 -3.50 19.81 14.32
C ARG A 357 -4.55 19.00 15.10
N ALA A 358 -4.29 17.71 15.32
CA ALA A 358 -5.08 16.91 16.25
C ALA A 358 -4.67 17.20 17.70
N GLN A 359 -5.58 16.87 18.62
CA GLN A 359 -5.27 16.73 20.04
C GLN A 359 -5.11 15.24 20.38
N PRO A 360 -4.22 14.88 21.31
CA PRO A 360 -4.12 13.51 21.80
C PRO A 360 -5.44 13.10 22.47
N GLN A 361 -5.89 11.88 22.20
CA GLN A 361 -7.15 11.30 22.68
C GLN A 361 -6.95 9.99 23.44
N HIS A 362 -5.86 9.26 23.19
CA HIS A 362 -5.62 7.94 23.75
C HIS A 362 -4.21 7.88 24.37
N PRO A 363 -4.09 7.68 25.70
CA PRO A 363 -2.78 7.61 26.34
C PRO A 363 -2.06 6.28 26.07
N ASP A 364 -2.80 5.18 25.93
CA ASP A 364 -2.24 3.83 25.97
C ASP A 364 -2.42 3.06 24.65
N CYS A 365 -1.48 2.15 24.38
CA CYS A 365 -1.50 1.23 23.26
C CYS A 365 -1.68 -0.22 23.76
N GLU A 366 -2.93 -0.68 23.85
CA GLU A 366 -3.27 -1.99 24.43
C GLU A 366 -2.50 -3.16 23.78
N PHE A 367 -2.43 -3.17 22.44
CA PHE A 367 -1.69 -4.20 21.71
C PHE A 367 -0.20 -4.25 22.11
N VAL A 368 0.47 -3.10 22.19
CA VAL A 368 1.88 -3.03 22.58
C VAL A 368 2.05 -3.47 24.03
N ASN A 369 1.15 -3.05 24.92
CA ASN A 369 1.20 -3.42 26.33
C ASN A 369 1.09 -4.94 26.54
N VAL A 370 0.16 -5.59 25.86
CA VAL A 370 -0.01 -7.06 25.91
C VAL A 370 1.20 -7.75 25.27
N ALA A 371 1.61 -7.31 24.07
CA ALA A 371 2.68 -7.97 23.31
C ALA A 371 4.06 -7.83 23.97
N ALA A 372 4.34 -6.72 24.66
CA ALA A 372 5.59 -6.48 25.37
C ALA A 372 5.83 -7.47 26.53
N GLY A 373 4.79 -8.16 27.02
CA GLY A 373 4.95 -9.25 28.00
C GLY A 373 5.57 -10.53 27.42
N HIS A 374 5.67 -10.66 26.09
CA HIS A 374 6.09 -11.89 25.43
C HIS A 374 7.51 -11.85 24.84
N ALA A 375 8.11 -10.67 24.69
CA ALA A 375 9.49 -10.52 24.21
C ALA A 375 10.11 -9.19 24.68
N ALA A 376 11.44 -9.13 24.67
CA ALA A 376 12.15 -7.87 24.82
C ALA A 376 11.83 -6.92 23.65
N LEU A 377 11.86 -5.62 23.95
CA LEU A 377 11.67 -4.58 22.95
C LEU A 377 12.75 -4.67 21.88
N THR A 378 12.35 -4.47 20.62
CA THR A 378 13.26 -4.46 19.48
C THR A 378 13.03 -3.17 18.69
N LEU A 379 14.03 -2.28 18.74
CA LEU A 379 13.98 -1.02 18.02
C LEU A 379 14.55 -1.20 16.59
N PRO A 380 13.97 -0.55 15.57
CA PRO A 380 14.51 -0.59 14.21
C PRO A 380 15.96 -0.10 14.16
N ASN A 381 16.79 -0.73 13.33
CA ASN A 381 18.21 -0.39 13.20
C ASN A 381 18.58 0.18 11.82
N LYS A 382 17.58 0.51 10.98
CA LYS A 382 17.79 1.08 9.64
C LYS A 382 16.95 2.33 9.44
N LEU A 383 17.55 3.34 8.80
CA LEU A 383 16.83 4.49 8.27
C LEU A 383 16.33 4.21 6.85
N PRO A 384 15.16 4.76 6.47
CA PRO A 384 14.75 4.81 5.07
C PRO A 384 15.77 5.57 4.21
N PRO A 385 16.04 5.16 2.95
CA PRO A 385 17.05 5.79 2.09
C PRO A 385 16.89 7.31 1.96
N ARG A 386 15.66 7.80 1.85
CA ARG A 386 15.35 9.24 1.76
C ARG A 386 15.83 10.03 2.98
N VAL A 387 15.68 9.47 4.17
CA VAL A 387 16.09 10.12 5.43
C VAL A 387 17.58 9.87 5.70
N ALA A 388 18.12 8.73 5.28
CA ALA A 388 19.55 8.44 5.38
C ALA A 388 20.39 9.51 4.65
N ALA A 389 19.98 9.93 3.45
CA ALA A 389 20.63 11.03 2.71
C ALA A 389 20.60 12.39 3.44
N LEU A 390 19.57 12.65 4.26
CA LEU A 390 19.52 13.83 5.12
C LEU A 390 20.42 13.65 6.36
N ALA A 391 20.45 12.46 6.93
CA ALA A 391 21.27 12.12 8.09
C ALA A 391 22.78 12.28 7.82
N GLU A 392 23.22 11.99 6.59
CA GLU A 392 24.62 12.17 6.14
C GLU A 392 25.09 13.63 6.15
N GLN A 393 24.15 14.59 6.15
CA GLN A 393 24.46 16.03 6.18
C GLN A 393 24.71 16.55 7.61
N ARG A 394 24.58 15.69 8.63
CA ARG A 394 24.73 16.05 10.04
C ARG A 394 26.13 16.56 10.35
N GLN A 395 26.21 17.75 10.94
CA GLN A 395 27.44 18.27 11.50
C GLN A 395 27.63 17.83 12.96
N ALA A 396 28.88 17.82 13.43
CA ALA A 396 29.19 17.45 14.81
C ALA A 396 28.45 18.35 15.83
N GLY A 397 27.84 17.74 16.84
CA GLY A 397 27.05 18.44 17.86
C GLY A 397 25.62 18.80 17.46
N GLN A 398 25.22 18.59 16.21
CA GLN A 398 23.87 18.86 15.75
C GLN A 398 22.89 17.78 16.22
N THR A 399 21.78 18.19 16.84
CA THR A 399 20.72 17.30 17.35
C THR A 399 19.47 17.29 16.47
N PHE A 400 19.36 18.22 15.51
CA PHE A 400 18.23 18.32 14.60
C PHE A 400 18.66 18.81 13.21
N LEU A 401 18.05 18.24 12.18
CA LEU A 401 18.15 18.67 10.79
C LEU A 401 16.79 18.59 10.11
N CYS A 402 16.52 19.52 9.21
CA CYS A 402 15.40 19.43 8.29
C CYS A 402 15.71 20.04 6.93
N ASN A 403 15.01 19.55 5.91
CA ASN A 403 14.88 20.22 4.62
C ASN A 403 13.45 20.78 4.48
N GLN A 404 12.98 21.06 3.26
CA GLN A 404 11.64 21.58 3.01
C GLN A 404 10.50 20.67 3.50
N HIS A 405 10.73 19.35 3.56
CA HIS A 405 9.68 18.35 3.76
C HIS A 405 10.05 17.23 4.73
N ASP A 406 11.33 17.03 5.05
CA ASP A 406 11.80 15.92 5.84
C ASP A 406 12.60 16.45 7.03
N TRP A 407 12.55 15.74 8.15
CA TRP A 407 13.25 16.11 9.37
C TRP A 407 13.81 14.88 10.08
N ILE A 408 14.85 15.10 10.86
CA ILE A 408 15.53 14.09 11.66
C ILE A 408 16.02 14.72 12.97
N TYR A 409 15.87 13.98 14.07
CA TYR A 409 16.25 14.38 15.41
C TYR A 409 17.07 13.28 16.06
N TRP A 410 18.22 13.61 16.65
CA TRP A 410 19.09 12.68 17.36
C TRP A 410 18.96 12.88 18.85
N LEU A 411 18.38 11.89 19.52
CA LEU A 411 18.27 11.83 20.97
C LEU A 411 19.34 10.92 21.54
N ALA A 412 20.34 11.50 22.20
CA ALA A 412 21.29 10.73 22.98
C ALA A 412 20.59 10.18 24.22
N LEU A 413 20.52 8.86 24.32
CA LEU A 413 20.03 8.17 25.50
C LEU A 413 21.22 8.09 26.47
N ASN A 414 21.42 9.14 27.27
CA ASN A 414 22.49 9.21 28.26
C ASN A 414 21.86 9.08 29.66
N ASN A 415 21.52 7.86 30.07
CA ASN A 415 21.13 7.61 31.45
C ASN A 415 21.66 6.25 31.91
N THR A 416 22.36 6.23 33.04
CA THR A 416 22.95 5.04 33.67
C THR A 416 21.95 4.30 34.57
N ALA A 417 20.76 4.87 34.81
CA ALA A 417 19.77 4.32 35.73
C ALA A 417 18.64 3.49 35.09
N GLN A 418 18.38 3.65 33.78
CA GLN A 418 17.33 2.91 33.05
C GLN A 418 17.88 2.39 31.71
N PRO A 419 17.52 1.15 31.31
CA PRO A 419 17.82 0.63 29.98
C PRO A 419 17.29 1.58 28.88
N TYR A 420 18.08 1.83 27.84
CA TYR A 420 17.70 2.66 26.68
C TYR A 420 16.36 2.29 26.05
N ALA A 421 16.02 1.00 26.11
CA ALA A 421 14.76 0.48 25.61
C ALA A 421 13.53 1.01 26.38
N GLU A 422 13.65 1.28 27.69
CA GLU A 422 12.57 1.85 28.50
C GLU A 422 12.32 3.32 28.18
N ILE A 423 13.38 4.11 27.97
CA ILE A 423 13.27 5.52 27.56
C ILE A 423 12.61 5.60 26.18
N ALA A 424 13.05 4.75 25.24
CA ALA A 424 12.44 4.68 23.92
C ALA A 424 10.97 4.24 23.99
N ARG A 425 10.64 3.26 24.83
CA ARG A 425 9.25 2.84 25.09
C ARG A 425 8.38 3.99 25.60
N ALA A 426 8.83 4.69 26.64
CA ALA A 426 8.10 5.79 27.25
C ALA A 426 7.79 6.92 26.25
N LEU A 427 8.65 7.12 25.24
CA LEU A 427 8.41 8.07 24.16
C LEU A 427 7.47 7.51 23.08
N LEU A 428 7.73 6.27 22.63
CA LEU A 428 7.07 5.68 21.45
C LEU A 428 5.68 5.10 21.74
N GLU A 429 5.33 4.87 23.00
CA GLU A 429 3.96 4.53 23.40
C GLU A 429 3.04 5.76 23.47
N LYS A 430 3.60 6.98 23.55
CA LYS A 430 2.81 8.22 23.63
C LYS A 430 2.22 8.59 22.28
N GLU A 431 0.91 8.81 22.22
CA GLU A 431 0.24 9.34 21.03
C GLU A 431 0.85 10.68 20.60
N GLN A 432 1.29 11.51 21.57
CA GLN A 432 1.86 12.82 21.28
C GLN A 432 3.08 12.76 20.37
N PHE A 433 3.90 11.71 20.48
CA PHE A 433 5.04 11.52 19.58
C PHE A 433 4.58 11.27 18.14
N TRP A 434 3.50 10.51 17.96
CA TRP A 434 2.96 10.15 16.65
C TRP A 434 1.96 11.16 16.09
N LEU A 435 1.61 12.20 16.84
CA LEU A 435 0.64 13.24 16.45
C LEU A 435 0.85 13.76 15.03
N PRO A 436 2.07 14.09 14.56
CA PRO A 436 2.24 14.58 13.20
C PRO A 436 1.76 13.58 12.14
N ARG A 437 2.09 12.29 12.32
CA ARG A 437 1.69 11.23 11.40
C ARG A 437 0.20 10.94 11.46
N ILE A 438 -0.38 10.84 12.65
CA ILE A 438 -1.80 10.51 12.80
C ILE A 438 -2.72 11.71 12.50
N SER A 439 -2.20 12.94 12.58
CA SER A 439 -2.90 14.18 12.18
C SER A 439 -2.89 14.42 10.67
N GLY A 440 -2.14 13.62 9.90
CA GLY A 440 -1.94 13.85 8.46
C GLY A 440 -1.04 15.05 8.14
N LYS A 441 -0.19 15.47 9.08
CA LYS A 441 0.81 16.52 8.88
C LYS A 441 2.06 16.02 8.16
N CYS A 442 2.35 14.73 8.24
CA CYS A 442 3.40 14.08 7.47
C CYS A 442 2.90 12.75 6.89
N TYR A 443 3.60 12.26 5.88
CA TYR A 443 3.32 10.96 5.25
C TYR A 443 3.80 9.79 6.11
N ALA A 444 5.01 9.89 6.65
CA ALA A 444 5.62 8.84 7.46
C ALA A 444 6.40 9.41 8.62
N MET A 445 6.48 8.64 9.71
CA MET A 445 7.37 8.85 10.84
C MET A 445 7.93 7.51 11.28
N GLY A 446 9.08 7.54 11.93
CA GLY A 446 9.66 6.36 12.55
C GLY A 446 10.89 6.68 13.36
N VAL A 447 11.55 5.61 13.80
CA VAL A 447 12.78 5.68 14.58
C VAL A 447 13.84 4.73 14.05
N GLN A 448 15.09 5.01 14.42
CA GLN A 448 16.21 4.08 14.35
C GLN A 448 16.98 4.15 15.67
N LEU A 449 17.36 3.03 16.25
CA LEU A 449 18.38 2.98 17.30
C LEU A 449 19.74 2.66 16.68
N THR A 450 20.72 3.51 16.97
CA THR A 450 22.13 3.27 16.64
C THR A 450 22.96 3.54 17.90
N ASP A 451 23.67 2.52 18.38
CA ASP A 451 24.38 2.53 19.66
C ASP A 451 23.44 2.99 20.80
N ASN A 452 23.72 4.16 21.38
CA ASN A 452 22.92 4.76 22.45
C ASN A 452 22.15 6.00 21.96
N THR A 453 21.90 6.12 20.65
CA THR A 453 21.20 7.25 20.06
C THR A 453 19.90 6.79 19.42
N LEU A 454 18.78 7.32 19.91
CA LEU A 454 17.49 7.18 19.26
C LEU A 454 17.34 8.29 18.21
N ILE A 455 17.28 7.90 16.96
CA ILE A 455 17.07 8.78 15.83
C ILE A 455 15.59 8.77 15.51
N CYS A 456 14.91 9.91 15.62
CA CYS A 456 13.52 10.09 15.22
C CYS A 456 13.46 10.82 13.88
N TYR A 457 12.50 10.49 13.02
CA TYR A 457 12.38 11.14 11.73
C TYR A 457 10.93 11.27 11.26
N GLY A 458 10.72 12.19 10.32
CA GLY A 458 9.48 12.33 9.57
C GLY A 458 9.73 12.71 8.11
N VAL A 459 8.78 12.30 7.26
CA VAL A 459 8.87 12.41 5.79
C VAL A 459 7.61 13.10 5.25
N MET A 460 7.79 14.04 4.32
CA MET A 460 6.71 14.87 3.74
C MET A 460 5.87 15.63 4.77
N ASP A 461 6.54 16.19 5.76
CA ASP A 461 5.98 17.06 6.79
C ASP A 461 5.64 18.46 6.24
N ASP A 462 4.52 19.03 6.70
CA ASP A 462 4.15 20.44 6.45
C ASP A 462 5.01 21.44 7.21
N GLU A 463 5.43 21.08 8.42
CA GLU A 463 6.07 21.98 9.38
C GLU A 463 7.36 21.37 9.93
N PRO A 464 8.29 20.88 9.08
CA PRO A 464 9.45 20.13 9.55
C PRO A 464 10.31 20.96 10.52
N HIS A 465 10.45 22.26 10.27
CA HIS A 465 11.20 23.20 11.13
C HIS A 465 10.67 23.34 12.56
N ARG A 466 9.42 22.95 12.85
CA ARG A 466 8.84 23.02 14.22
C ARG A 466 9.13 21.78 15.05
N ARG A 467 9.57 20.69 14.41
CA ARG A 467 9.66 19.36 15.04
C ARG A 467 10.75 19.28 16.10
N GLU A 468 11.79 20.11 15.99
CA GLU A 468 12.81 20.22 17.03
C GLU A 468 12.20 20.60 18.39
N GLN A 469 11.43 21.69 18.44
CA GLN A 469 10.82 22.18 19.67
C GLN A 469 9.78 21.20 20.22
N GLU A 470 8.99 20.59 19.33
CA GLU A 470 7.95 19.64 19.73
C GLU A 470 8.55 18.36 20.33
N ILE A 471 9.63 17.82 19.75
CA ILE A 471 10.33 16.65 20.32
C ILE A 471 11.01 17.02 21.64
N GLN A 472 11.65 18.19 21.73
CA GLN A 472 12.27 18.65 22.98
C GLN A 472 11.25 18.71 24.14
N GLN A 473 10.02 19.14 23.88
CA GLN A 473 8.96 19.18 24.90
C GLN A 473 8.55 17.78 25.38
N LEU A 474 8.56 16.77 24.50
CA LEU A 474 8.20 15.40 24.83
C LEU A 474 9.29 14.67 25.61
N VAL A 475 10.56 15.05 25.39
CA VAL A 475 11.72 14.38 25.95
C VAL A 475 12.21 15.03 27.26
N ASN A 476 11.66 16.18 27.64
CA ASN A 476 12.04 16.87 28.88
C ASN A 476 11.70 15.99 30.12
N PRO A 477 12.58 15.87 31.14
CA PRO A 477 12.39 14.95 32.27
C PRO A 477 11.09 15.15 33.05
N ASP A 478 10.62 16.39 33.16
CA ASP A 478 9.34 16.75 33.80
C ASP A 478 8.10 16.25 33.01
N SER A 479 8.30 15.78 31.77
CA SER A 479 7.27 15.23 30.87
C SER A 479 7.27 13.69 30.82
N ILE A 480 8.27 13.03 31.43
CA ILE A 480 8.50 11.57 31.38
C ILE A 480 8.15 10.91 32.74
N SER A 481 7.87 11.68 33.80
CA SER A 481 7.45 11.18 35.11
C SER A 481 5.98 10.77 35.17
#